data_AF-A0A0F8XXS5-F1
#
_entry.id   AF-A0A0F8XXS5-F1
#
_cell.length_a   1.000
_cell.length_b   1.000
_cell.length_c   1.000
_cell.angle_alpha   90.00
_cell.angle_beta   90.00
_cell.angle_gamma   90.00
#
_symmetry.space_group_name_H-M   'P 1'
#
loop_
_entity.id
_entity.type
_entity.pdbx_description
1 polymer ?
#
loop_
_entity_poly.entity_id
_entity_poly.type
_entity_poly.pdbx_seq_one_letter_code
_entity_poly.pdbx_strand_id
1 'polypeptide(L)' 'MIEISYDQAMTVLDLPSGEGRGGWSSAVCPAHNDTNPSLRIAQGDGGNVAAKCHKGCDYAQIMEAIEGLLG' A
#
# COMPACT_ATOMS: atom_id res chain seq x y z
N MET A 1 -2.67 -16.78 1.03
CA MET A 1 -2.31 -15.99 -0.17
C MET A 1 -3.28 -14.84 -0.15
N ILE A 2 -2.82 -13.66 0.27
CA ILE A 2 -3.68 -12.49 0.42
C ILE A 2 -3.83 -11.88 -0.98
N GLU A 3 -5.04 -11.87 -1.53
CA GLU A 3 -5.34 -11.26 -2.83
C GLU A 3 -6.03 -9.92 -2.61
N ILE A 4 -5.23 -8.88 -2.35
CA ILE A 4 -5.71 -7.49 -2.26
C ILE A 4 -5.52 -6.82 -3.62
N SER A 5 -6.58 -6.24 -4.16
CA SER A 5 -6.50 -5.41 -5.36
C SER A 5 -5.95 -4.02 -5.07
N TYR A 6 -5.39 -3.38 -6.09
CA TYR A 6 -4.88 -2.01 -5.96
C TYR A 6 -5.95 -1.02 -5.44
N ASP A 7 -7.19 -1.09 -5.94
CA ASP A 7 -8.30 -0.24 -5.48
C ASP A 7 -8.67 -0.45 -4.00
N GLN A 8 -8.65 -1.70 -3.52
CA GLN A 8 -8.87 -2.00 -2.10
C GLN A 8 -7.79 -1.35 -1.24
N ALA A 9 -6.52 -1.49 -1.63
CA ALA A 9 -5.40 -0.87 -0.91
C ALA A 9 -5.50 0.65 -0.90
N MET A 10 -5.87 1.29 -2.02
CA MET A 10 -6.05 2.75 -2.08
C MET A 10 -7.15 3.23 -1.13
N THR A 11 -8.26 2.48 -1.05
CA THR A 11 -9.41 2.84 -0.22
C THR A 11 -9.03 2.90 1.26
N VAL A 12 -8.35 1.88 1.77
CA VAL A 12 -8.00 1.81 3.20
C VAL A 12 -6.80 2.68 3.57
N LEU A 13 -5.95 3.03 2.60
CA LEU A 13 -4.84 3.96 2.78
C LEU A 13 -5.27 5.43 2.61
N ASP A 14 -6.56 5.70 2.39
CA ASP A 14 -7.12 7.05 2.15
C ASP A 14 -6.38 7.81 1.04
N LEU A 15 -6.06 7.10 -0.04
CA LEU A 15 -5.36 7.68 -1.19
C LEU A 15 -6.37 8.20 -2.23
N PRO A 16 -6.11 9.37 -2.84
CA PRO A 16 -6.97 9.88 -3.90
C PRO A 16 -6.95 8.94 -5.10
N SER A 17 -8.06 8.87 -5.84
CA SER A 17 -8.15 8.06 -7.06
C SER A 17 -7.12 8.50 -8.10
N GLY A 18 -6.49 7.53 -8.77
CA GLY A 18 -5.42 7.75 -9.73
C GLY A 18 -4.02 7.50 -9.15
N GLU A 19 -3.04 7.35 -10.04
CA GLU A 19 -1.66 7.12 -9.64
C GLU A 19 -0.95 8.44 -9.33
N GLY A 20 -0.10 8.43 -8.30
CA GLY A 20 0.78 9.55 -7.98
C GLY A 20 1.92 9.73 -8.99
N ARG A 21 2.94 10.50 -8.60
CA ARG A 21 4.06 10.87 -9.47
C ARG A 21 4.78 9.63 -10.01
N GLY A 22 4.68 9.38 -11.32
CA GLY A 22 5.37 8.29 -12.01
C GLY A 22 4.77 6.91 -11.76
N GLY A 23 3.46 6.82 -11.52
CA GLY A 23 2.77 5.55 -11.26
C GLY A 23 2.75 5.15 -9.78
N TRP A 24 3.39 5.93 -8.90
CA TRP A 24 3.51 5.60 -7.49
C TRP A 24 2.84 6.65 -6.61
N SER A 25 1.97 6.18 -5.72
CA SER A 25 1.37 6.95 -4.64
C SER A 25 2.20 6.79 -3.35
N SER A 26 2.08 7.78 -2.45
CA SER A 26 2.77 7.78 -1.15
C SER A 26 1.74 7.77 -0.03
N ALA A 27 1.92 6.86 0.93
CA ALA A 27 1.06 6.72 2.10
C ALA A 27 1.91 6.54 3.38
N VAL A 28 1.27 6.64 4.53
CA VAL A 28 1.83 6.11 5.79
C VAL A 28 1.83 4.58 5.73
N CYS A 29 2.90 3.95 6.19
CA CYS A 29 2.95 2.49 6.24
C CYS A 29 2.10 1.98 7.40
N PRO A 30 1.08 1.14 7.17
CA PRO A 30 0.25 0.61 8.25
C PRO A 30 0.94 -0.51 9.04
N ALA A 31 2.03 -1.09 8.51
CA ALA A 31 2.74 -2.21 9.12
C ALA A 31 3.68 -1.78 10.27
N HIS A 32 3.89 -0.49 10.49
CA HIS A 32 4.58 0.04 11.66
C HIS A 32 3.92 1.33 12.13
N ASN A 33 4.30 1.82 13.31
CA ASN A 33 3.81 3.10 13.83
C ASN A 33 4.46 4.26 13.05
N ASP A 34 3.93 4.53 11.86
CA ASP A 34 4.45 5.51 10.93
C ASP A 34 3.79 6.88 11.13
N THR A 35 4.60 7.93 11.11
CA THR A 35 4.12 9.32 11.25
C THR A 35 4.45 10.18 10.04
N ASN A 36 5.17 9.61 9.06
CA ASN A 36 5.56 10.28 7.82
C ASN A 36 5.32 9.30 6.67
N PRO A 37 4.94 9.74 5.46
CA PRO A 37 4.64 8.83 4.36
C PRO A 37 5.90 8.06 3.91
N SER A 38 6.07 6.84 4.42
CA SER A 38 7.21 5.97 4.12
C SER A 38 6.87 4.82 3.18
N LEU A 39 5.59 4.62 2.88
CA LEU A 39 5.11 3.60 1.96
C LEU A 39 4.95 4.19 0.55
N ARG A 40 5.57 3.53 -0.43
CA ARG A 40 5.27 3.70 -1.84
C ARG A 40 4.39 2.56 -2.30
N ILE A 41 3.30 2.88 -2.98
CA ILE A 41 2.35 1.91 -3.52
C ILE A 41 2.01 2.23 -4.97
N ALA A 42 1.85 1.22 -5.82
CA ALA A 42 1.51 1.34 -7.22
C ALA A 42 0.68 0.15 -7.70
N GLN A 43 -0.01 0.32 -8.83
CA GLN A 43 -0.67 -0.78 -9.50
C GLN A 43 0.39 -1.61 -10.23
N GLY A 44 0.50 -2.88 -9.87
CA GLY A 44 1.33 -3.86 -10.57
C GLY A 44 0.60 -4.48 -11.76
N ASP A 45 1.36 -5.21 -12.58
CA ASP A 45 0.80 -5.95 -13.71
C ASP A 45 -0.31 -6.90 -13.27
N GLY A 46 -1.44 -6.85 -13.96
CA GLY A 46 -2.62 -7.68 -13.66
C GLY A 46 -3.48 -7.20 -12.49
N GLY A 47 -3.30 -5.97 -12.00
CA GLY A 47 -4.14 -5.39 -10.93
C GLY A 47 -3.66 -5.70 -9.51
N ASN A 48 -2.52 -6.40 -9.38
CA ASN A 48 -1.86 -6.68 -8.12
C ASN A 48 -1.27 -5.41 -7.50
N VAL A 49 -0.96 -5.45 -6.20
CA VAL A 49 -0.34 -4.33 -5.49
C VAL A 49 1.18 -4.44 -5.55
N ALA A 50 1.86 -3.41 -6.03
CA ALA A 50 3.28 -3.21 -5.80
C ALA A 50 3.46 -2.28 -4.59
N ALA A 51 4.22 -2.71 -3.58
CA ALA A 51 4.39 -1.95 -2.34
C ALA A 51 5.85 -1.99 -1.86
N LYS A 52 6.33 -0.85 -1.36
CA LYS A 52 7.67 -0.72 -0.77
C LYS A 52 7.67 0.27 0.38
N CYS A 53 8.03 -0.20 1.57
CA CYS A 53 8.30 0.66 2.71
C CYS A 53 9.78 1.06 2.74
N HIS A 54 10.08 2.35 2.86
CA HIS A 54 11.45 2.86 2.98
C HIS A 54 12.06 2.67 4.37
N LYS A 55 11.26 2.26 5.36
CA LYS A 55 11.68 2.03 6.76
C LYS A 55 12.00 0.57 7.10
N GLY A 56 11.68 -0.36 6.20
CA GLY A 56 12.14 -1.76 6.31
C GLY A 56 11.06 -2.81 6.52
N CYS A 57 9.76 -2.46 6.54
CA CYS A 57 8.69 -3.46 6.49
C CYS A 57 8.78 -4.26 5.20
N ASP A 58 8.67 -5.58 5.30
CA ASP A 58 8.61 -6.43 4.12
C ASP A 58 7.22 -6.40 3.47
N TYR A 59 7.14 -6.92 2.25
CA TYR A 59 5.90 -6.90 1.47
C TYR A 59 4.77 -7.65 2.17
N ALA A 60 5.04 -8.79 2.81
CA ALA A 60 4.00 -9.58 3.47
C ALA A 60 3.42 -8.83 4.68
N GLN A 61 4.26 -8.19 5.49
CA GLN A 61 3.81 -7.33 6.60
C GLN A 61 2.93 -6.17 6.13
N ILE A 62 3.29 -5.54 5.01
CA ILE A 62 2.51 -4.45 4.43
C ILE A 62 1.14 -4.96 3.99
N MET A 63 1.09 -6.08 3.26
CA MET A 63 -0.17 -6.63 2.74
C MET A 63 -1.07 -7.16 3.87
N GLU A 64 -0.50 -7.80 4.90
CA GLU A 64 -1.26 -8.24 6.09
C GLU A 64 -1.85 -7.04 6.86
N ALA A 65 -1.08 -5.96 7.01
CA ALA A 65 -1.59 -4.75 7.64
C ALA A 65 -2.70 -4.08 6.82
N ILE A 66 -2.57 -4.04 5.48
CA ILE A 66 -3.64 -3.54 4.59
C ILE A 66 -4.87 -4.44 4.67
N GLU A 67 -4.71 -5.77 4.71
CA GLU A 67 -5.81 -6.72 4.91
C GLU A 67 -6.56 -6.45 6.21
N GLY A 68 -5.83 -6.25 7.31
CA GLY A 68 -6.41 -5.94 8.61
C GLY A 68 -7.18 -4.63 8.66
N LEU A 69 -6.95 -3.70 7.72
CA LEU A 69 -7.72 -2.46 7.57
C LEU A 69 -9.00 -2.66 6.73
N LEU A 70 -9.09 -3.71 5.91
CA LEU A 70 -10.25 -3.99 5.06
C LEU A 70 -11.43 -4.58 5.85
N GLY A 71 -11.16 -5.26 6.98
CA GLY A 71 -12.18 -5.87 7.85
C GLY A 71 -12.52 -7.30 7.47
#